data_AF-A0A833UBJ3-F1
#
_entry.id   AF-A0A833UBJ3-F1
#
_cell.length_a   1.000
_cell.length_b   1.000
_cell.length_c   1.000
_cell.angle_alpha   90.00
_cell.angle_beta   90.00
_cell.angle_gamma   90.00
#
_symmetry.space_group_name_H-M   'P 1'
#
loop_
_entity.id
_entity.type
_entity.pdbx_description
1 polymer ?
#
loop_
_entity_poly.entity_id
_entity_poly.type
_entity_poly.pdbx_seq_one_letter_code
_entity_poly.pdbx_strand_id
1 'polypeptide(L)'
;MKMVNDQLGRFNIMDEQNKQHIMLKQKQIFEVLIDWYTPENGGRQHIPQNGVYYCTTEILHKHKINTWSIALEMNEMSPHEAEMWFLFDHHECHVQIGRLLNLLEGPTCIGHIMIQRLKDSD
;
A
#
# COMPACT_ATOMS: atom_id res chain seq x y z
N MET A 1 -21.36 -9.45 -54.88
CA MET A 1 -20.15 -9.03 -54.13
C MET A 1 -20.60 -8.29 -52.87
N LYS A 2 -20.93 -9.05 -51.83
CA LYS A 2 -21.35 -8.59 -50.50
C LYS A 2 -20.72 -9.61 -49.58
N MET A 3 -19.72 -9.21 -48.79
CA MET A 3 -19.16 -9.92 -47.62
C MET A 3 -17.72 -9.44 -47.42
N VAL A 4 -17.52 -8.18 -47.05
CA VAL A 4 -16.23 -7.74 -46.45
C VAL A 4 -16.41 -6.67 -45.37
N ASN A 5 -17.55 -5.97 -45.27
CA ASN A 5 -17.66 -4.80 -44.38
C ASN A 5 -18.22 -5.04 -42.96
N ASP A 6 -18.71 -6.24 -42.62
CA ASP A 6 -19.37 -6.47 -41.32
C ASP A 6 -18.44 -7.01 -40.22
N GLN A 7 -17.20 -7.42 -40.54
CA GLN A 7 -16.26 -7.96 -39.53
C GLN A 7 -15.33 -6.89 -38.91
N LEU A 8 -15.13 -5.76 -39.58
CA LEU A 8 -14.27 -4.67 -39.06
C LEU A 8 -14.98 -3.78 -38.03
N GLY A 9 -16.31 -3.77 -38.00
CA GLY A 9 -17.08 -3.00 -37.00
C GLY A 9 -17.16 -3.64 -35.62
N ARG A 10 -16.90 -4.94 -35.48
CA ARG A 10 -17.00 -5.65 -34.19
C ARG A 10 -15.69 -5.68 -33.39
N PHE A 11 -14.55 -5.51 -34.04
CA PHE A 11 -13.25 -5.45 -33.34
C PHE A 11 -12.98 -4.10 -32.67
N ASN A 12 -13.64 -3.01 -33.09
CA ASN A 12 -13.44 -1.69 -32.48
C ASN A 12 -14.37 -1.40 -31.28
N ILE A 13 -15.44 -2.16 -31.07
CA ILE A 13 -16.42 -1.88 -29.99
C ILE A 13 -16.01 -2.57 -28.67
N MET A 14 -15.22 -3.65 -28.72
CA MET A 14 -14.70 -4.31 -27.51
C MET A 14 -13.52 -3.55 -26.87
N ASP A 15 -12.88 -2.63 -27.59
CA ASP A 15 -11.71 -1.88 -27.08
C ASP A 15 -12.09 -0.60 -26.32
N GLU A 16 -13.24 0.01 -26.60
CA GLU A 16 -13.68 1.21 -25.88
C GLU A 16 -14.36 0.89 -24.55
N GLN A 17 -15.07 -0.24 -24.44
CA GLN A 17 -15.67 -0.67 -23.17
C GLN A 17 -14.62 -1.18 -22.16
N ASN A 18 -13.49 -1.71 -22.62
CA ASN A 18 -12.37 -2.08 -21.74
C ASN A 18 -11.49 -0.88 -21.33
N LYS A 19 -11.49 0.22 -22.10
CA LYS A 19 -10.75 1.43 -21.73
C LYS A 19 -11.37 2.21 -20.57
N GLN A 20 -12.66 2.02 -20.29
CA GLN A 20 -13.32 2.64 -19.12
C GLN A 20 -13.16 1.83 -17.82
N HIS A 21 -12.76 0.56 -17.90
CA HIS A 21 -12.67 -0.33 -16.73
C HIS A 21 -11.23 -0.65 -16.28
N ILE A 22 -10.25 0.08 -16.82
CA ILE A 22 -8.92 0.21 -16.23
C ILE A 22 -8.78 1.67 -15.80
N MET A 23 -9.63 2.12 -14.87
CA MET A 23 -9.14 3.10 -13.91
C MET A 23 -8.00 2.39 -13.17
N LEU A 24 -6.75 2.68 -13.56
CA LEU A 24 -5.57 2.37 -12.76
C LEU A 24 -5.89 2.85 -11.35
N LYS A 25 -6.24 1.93 -10.46
CA LYS A 25 -6.64 2.26 -9.10
C LYS A 25 -5.46 2.99 -8.47
N GLN A 26 -5.69 4.24 -8.11
CA GLN A 26 -4.65 5.09 -7.56
C GLN A 26 -4.16 4.46 -6.25
N LYS A 27 -2.86 4.19 -6.21
CA LYS A 27 -2.14 3.81 -5.00
C LYS A 27 -2.43 4.86 -3.92
N GLN A 28 -3.09 4.45 -2.83
CA GLN A 28 -3.27 5.31 -1.67
C GLN A 28 -1.96 5.39 -0.88
N ILE A 29 -1.41 6.58 -0.76
CA ILE A 29 -0.17 6.85 -0.05
C ILE A 29 -0.51 7.55 1.26
N PHE A 30 0.04 7.06 2.36
CA PHE A 30 -0.15 7.64 3.68
C PHE A 30 1.17 8.18 4.20
N GLU A 31 1.16 9.37 4.77
CA GLU A 31 2.30 9.84 5.56
C GLU A 31 2.21 9.23 6.96
N VAL A 32 3.32 8.65 7.43
CA VAL A 32 3.37 7.94 8.70
C VAL A 32 4.58 8.36 9.53
N LEU A 33 4.41 8.33 10.86
CA LEU A 33 5.53 8.35 11.81
C LEU A 33 5.88 6.93 12.21
N ILE A 34 7.18 6.66 12.35
CA ILE A 34 7.71 5.34 12.69
C ILE A 34 8.41 5.41 14.04
N ASP A 35 7.97 4.53 14.95
CA ASP A 35 8.64 4.24 16.21
C ASP A 35 9.29 2.86 16.13
N TRP A 36 10.61 2.85 15.94
CA TRP A 36 11.38 1.61 15.84
C TRP A 36 11.72 1.08 17.23
N TYR A 37 11.53 -0.22 17.43
CA TYR A 37 11.96 -0.85 18.66
C TYR A 37 13.47 -0.94 18.74
N THR A 38 14.01 -0.92 19.96
CA THR A 38 15.41 -1.23 20.18
C THR A 38 15.66 -2.73 19.97
N PRO A 39 16.91 -3.16 19.67
CA PRO A 39 17.21 -4.58 19.47
C PRO A 39 16.80 -5.48 20.64
N GLU A 40 16.95 -5.03 21.88
CA GLU A 40 16.51 -5.79 23.06
C GLU A 40 14.99 -6.00 23.14
N ASN A 41 14.20 -5.20 22.41
CA ASN A 41 12.73 -5.31 22.33
C ASN A 41 12.25 -5.95 21.02
N GLY A 42 13.13 -6.65 20.30
CA GLY A 42 12.80 -7.31 19.03
C GLY A 42 12.97 -6.43 17.79
N GLY A 43 13.45 -5.19 17.95
CA GLY A 43 13.78 -4.30 16.86
C GLY A 43 15.05 -4.70 16.10
N ARG A 44 15.39 -3.88 15.10
CA ARG A 44 16.55 -4.14 14.23
C ARG A 44 17.83 -3.56 14.81
N GLN A 45 18.96 -4.24 14.57
CA GLN A 45 20.30 -3.67 14.80
C GLN A 45 20.56 -2.42 13.95
N HIS A 46 20.02 -2.41 12.73
CA HIS A 46 20.09 -1.29 11.80
C HIS A 46 18.70 -1.04 11.22
N ILE A 47 18.16 0.15 11.45
CA ILE A 47 16.89 0.59 10.87
C ILE A 47 17.09 1.04 9.42
N PRO A 48 16.09 0.89 8.54
CA PRO A 48 16.11 1.48 7.20
C PRO A 48 16.30 3.00 7.28
N GLN A 49 17.17 3.55 6.44
CA GLN A 49 17.48 4.99 6.42
C GLN A 49 17.03 5.66 5.12
N ASN A 50 16.99 4.93 4.01
CA ASN A 50 16.63 5.44 2.69
C ASN A 50 15.99 4.35 1.83
N GLY A 51 15.27 4.79 0.79
CA GLY A 51 14.60 3.93 -0.19
C GLY A 51 13.36 3.20 0.35
N VAL A 52 12.90 2.21 -0.42
CA VAL A 52 11.70 1.43 -0.08
C VAL A 52 12.05 0.26 0.84
N TYR A 53 11.44 0.27 2.01
CA TYR A 53 11.44 -0.84 2.95
C TYR A 53 10.11 -1.62 2.88
N TYR A 54 10.19 -2.96 2.88
CA TYR A 54 9.05 -3.84 2.76
C TYR A 54 8.86 -4.67 4.04
N CYS A 55 7.66 -4.65 4.60
CA CYS A 55 7.31 -5.41 5.79
C CYS A 55 5.81 -5.76 5.79
N THR A 56 5.33 -6.33 6.89
CA THR A 56 3.90 -6.59 7.06
C THR A 56 3.32 -5.86 8.27
N THR A 57 2.00 -5.77 8.32
CA THR A 57 1.25 -5.20 9.43
C THR A 57 -0.05 -5.97 9.67
N GLU A 58 -0.62 -5.82 10.86
CA GLU A 58 -1.89 -6.43 11.24
C GLU A 58 -3.04 -5.42 11.15
N ILE A 59 -4.07 -5.80 10.40
CA ILE A 59 -5.27 -4.98 10.22
C ILE A 59 -6.50 -5.81 10.55
N LEU A 60 -7.40 -5.21 11.31
CA LEU A 60 -8.74 -5.76 11.56
C LEU A 60 -9.61 -5.55 10.32
N HIS A 61 -10.02 -6.65 9.69
CA HIS A 61 -10.89 -6.67 8.52
C HIS A 61 -11.99 -7.72 8.69
N LYS A 62 -13.26 -7.33 8.52
CA LYS A 62 -14.44 -8.21 8.69
C LYS A 62 -14.40 -9.03 9.99
N HIS A 63 -14.03 -8.40 11.10
CA HIS A 63 -13.88 -9.01 12.44
C HIS A 63 -12.75 -10.04 12.59
N LYS A 64 -11.82 -10.13 11.64
CA LYS A 64 -10.61 -10.96 11.73
C LYS A 64 -9.36 -10.11 11.60
N ILE A 65 -8.32 -10.46 12.34
CA ILE A 65 -6.99 -9.86 12.17
C ILE A 65 -6.34 -10.54 10.98
N ASN A 66 -5.94 -9.75 9.99
CA ASN A 66 -5.23 -10.20 8.81
C ASN A 66 -3.85 -9.53 8.77
N THR A 67 -2.86 -10.24 8.25
CA THR A 67 -1.51 -9.72 8.02
C THR A 67 -1.39 -9.24 6.58
N TRP A 68 -1.03 -7.98 6.38
CA TRP A 68 -1.00 -7.30 5.09
C TRP A 68 0.42 -6.81 4.79
N SER A 69 0.87 -6.96 3.55
CA SER A 69 2.16 -6.42 3.12
C SER A 69 2.05 -4.94 2.81
N ILE A 70 3.02 -4.19 3.30
CA ILE A 70 3.16 -2.74 3.09
C ILE A 70 4.56 -2.43 2.58
N ALA A 71 4.67 -1.28 1.93
CA ALA A 71 5.93 -0.65 1.60
C ALA A 71 6.00 0.72 2.27
N LEU A 72 7.20 1.07 2.73
CA LEU A 72 7.57 2.31 3.39
C LEU A 72 8.69 2.96 2.59
N GLU A 73 8.41 4.03 1.86
CA GLU A 73 9.46 4.88 1.29
C GLU A 73 10.00 5.78 2.40
N MET A 74 11.23 5.51 2.83
CA MET A 74 11.85 6.20 3.95
C MET A 74 12.21 7.63 3.58
N ASN A 75 11.90 8.59 4.45
CA ASN A 75 12.37 9.96 4.29
C ASN A 75 13.89 10.02 4.52
N GLU A 76 14.66 10.43 3.50
CA GLU A 76 16.13 10.53 3.57
C GLU A 76 16.62 11.45 4.69
N MET A 77 15.80 12.43 5.09
CA MET A 77 16.13 13.39 6.15
C MET A 77 15.74 12.90 7.54
N SER A 78 14.83 11.92 7.65
CA SER A 78 14.30 11.42 8.92
C SER A 78 13.89 9.95 8.82
N PRO A 79 14.62 9.01 9.45
CA PRO A 79 14.25 7.58 9.43
C PRO A 79 13.01 7.26 10.28
N HIS A 80 12.39 8.27 10.91
CA HIS A 80 11.16 8.18 11.69
C HIS A 80 9.93 8.65 10.90
N GLU A 81 10.11 8.97 9.62
CA GLU A 81 9.04 9.40 8.72
C GLU A 81 9.11 8.58 7.44
N ALA A 82 7.95 8.23 6.90
CA ALA A 82 7.87 7.53 5.63
C ALA A 82 6.54 7.79 4.92
N GLU A 83 6.55 7.49 3.62
CA GLU A 83 5.34 7.29 2.84
C GLU A 83 5.00 5.81 2.80
N MET A 84 3.81 5.45 3.26
CA MET A 84 3.33 4.07 3.32
C MET A 84 2.29 3.81 2.23
N TRP A 85 2.34 2.63 1.62
CA TRP A 85 1.21 2.08 0.86
C TRP A 85 1.08 0.57 1.06
N PHE A 86 -0.14 0.08 0.90
CA PHE A 86 -0.42 -1.36 0.86
C PHE A 86 -0.03 -1.93 -0.49
N LEU A 87 0.52 -3.15 -0.49
CA LEU A 87 0.89 -3.85 -1.73
C LEU A 87 -0.28 -4.61 -2.36
N PHE A 88 -1.46 -4.58 -1.74
CA PHE A 88 -2.67 -5.26 -2.23
C PHE A 88 -3.85 -4.29 -2.32
N ASP A 89 -4.56 -4.38 -3.44
CA ASP A 89 -5.78 -3.61 -3.70
C ASP A 89 -6.98 -4.23 -2.98
N HIS A 90 -7.13 -3.95 -1.69
CA HIS A 90 -8.37 -4.24 -0.98
C HIS A 90 -9.13 -2.95 -0.66
N HIS A 91 -10.19 -2.72 -1.45
CA HIS A 91 -11.18 -1.62 -1.33
C HIS A 91 -11.84 -1.51 0.04
N GLU A 92 -11.73 -2.55 0.85
CA GLU A 92 -12.37 -2.66 2.15
C GLU A 92 -11.43 -2.29 3.31
N CYS A 93 -10.19 -1.89 3.02
CA CYS A 93 -9.25 -1.44 4.05
C CYS A 93 -9.56 -0.01 4.48
N HIS A 94 -10.41 0.15 5.49
CA HIS A 94 -10.59 1.44 6.13
C HIS A 94 -9.46 1.68 7.13
N VAL A 95 -8.51 2.49 6.68
CA VAL A 95 -7.35 2.90 7.48
C VAL A 95 -7.61 4.30 8.02
N GLN A 96 -7.58 4.43 9.35
CA GLN A 96 -7.94 5.66 10.04
C GLN A 96 -6.68 6.47 10.39
N ILE A 97 -6.74 7.80 10.23
CA ILE A 97 -5.72 8.72 10.75
C ILE A 97 -5.63 8.58 12.27
N GLY A 98 -4.41 8.62 12.80
CA GLY A 98 -4.08 8.41 14.21
C GLY A 98 -4.03 6.93 14.61
N ARG A 99 -4.35 6.01 13.69
CA ARG A 99 -4.24 4.57 13.98
C ARG A 99 -2.78 4.17 14.09
N LEU A 100 -2.48 3.42 15.15
CA LEU A 100 -1.23 2.70 15.31
C LEU A 100 -1.33 1.33 14.65
N LEU A 101 -0.32 0.97 13.87
CA LEU A 101 -0.18 -0.32 13.23
C LEU A 101 1.18 -0.94 13.58
N ASN A 102 1.20 -2.24 13.81
CA ASN A 102 2.44 -2.96 14.08
C ASN A 102 3.26 -3.13 12.80
N LEU A 103 4.58 -2.94 12.87
CA LEU A 103 5.51 -3.33 11.82
C LEU A 103 6.08 -4.70 12.15
N LEU A 104 5.89 -5.65 11.24
CA LEU A 104 6.26 -7.05 11.45
C LEU A 104 7.28 -7.51 10.41
N GLU A 105 8.28 -8.25 10.89
CA GLU A 105 9.18 -9.07 10.08
C GLU A 105 9.04 -10.54 10.48
N GLY A 106 8.29 -11.30 9.67
CA GLY A 106 7.87 -12.64 10.06
C GLY A 106 7.03 -12.59 11.35
N PRO A 107 7.41 -13.34 12.41
CA PRO A 107 6.69 -13.33 13.68
C PRO A 107 7.08 -12.16 14.61
N THR A 108 8.08 -11.34 14.27
CA THR A 108 8.66 -10.35 15.17
C THR A 108 8.06 -8.97 14.91
N CYS A 109 7.60 -8.29 15.96
CA CYS A 109 7.26 -6.86 15.91
C CYS A 109 8.53 -6.03 16.07
N ILE A 110 8.85 -5.24 15.05
CA ILE A 110 10.09 -4.45 14.97
C ILE A 110 9.88 -2.96 15.24
N GLY A 111 8.63 -2.54 15.45
CA GLY A 111 8.24 -1.17 15.66
C GLY A 111 6.77 -0.95 15.36
N HIS A 112 6.32 0.30 15.47
CA HIS A 112 4.96 0.71 15.13
C HIS A 112 4.99 1.89 14.17
N ILE A 113 3.90 2.05 13.42
CA ILE A 113 3.63 3.25 12.65
C ILE A 113 2.34 3.91 13.08
N MET A 114 2.34 5.24 13.08
CA MET A 114 1.15 6.06 13.25
C MET A 114 0.82 6.76 11.95
N ILE A 115 -0.42 6.59 11.49
CA ILE A 115 -0.88 7.20 10.23
C ILE A 115 -1.25 8.65 10.49
N GLN A 116 -0.55 9.59 9.86
CA GLN A 116 -0.78 11.01 10.07
C GLN A 116 -1.83 11.58 9.12
N ARG A 117 -1.72 11.24 7.83
CA ARG A 117 -2.67 11.70 6.80
C ARG A 117 -2.58 10.85 5.54
N LEU A 118 -3.66 10.88 4.77
CA LEU A 118 -3.64 10.43 3.37
C LEU A 118 -2.96 11.54 2.54
N LYS A 119 -1.98 11.17 1.74
CA LYS A 119 -1.34 12.08 0.78
C LYS A 119 -2.28 12.23 -0.41
N ASP A 120 -2.74 13.44 -0.66
CA ASP A 120 -3.60 13.72 -1.80
C ASP A 120 -2.82 13.42 -3.09
N SER A 121 -3.52 12.84 -4.07
CA SER A 121 -2.97 12.64 -5.40
C SER A 121 -3.07 13.97 -6.15
N ASP A 122 -1.96 14.69 -6.27
CA ASP A 122 -1.85 15.87 -7.14
C ASP A 122 -2.08 15.52 -8.63
#